data_AF-A0A933B5B7-F1
#
_entry.id   AF-A0A933B5B7-F1
#
_cell.length_a   1.000
_cell.length_b   1.000
_cell.length_c   1.000
_cell.angle_alpha   90.00
_cell.angle_beta   90.00
_cell.angle_gamma   90.00
#
_symmetry.space_group_name_H-M   'P 1'
#
loop_
_entity.id
_entity.type
_entity.pdbx_description
1 polymer ?
#
loop_
_entity_poly.entity_id
_entity_poly.type
_entity_poly.pdbx_seq_one_letter_code
_entity_poly.pdbx_strand_id
1 'polypeptide(L)'
;MPNIDQVKRLREETEAPVNECLKALNEARGDMEKAKEVLRKWGQTLAAKKVEREVKEGIVDVYLHPNKKVGVILELRCESDFVAKSDDFQKLAHELCLQIAAANPQFVSEENIPPETLEKERRIYLEQFSTSGKPEPVIKGIVEGKLKKYQAENCLLFQPWIKDENKTVRDLLTEYIAKLGENIVVRGFSRLSIR
;
A
#
# COMPACT_ATOMS: atom_id res chain seq x y z
N MET A 1 6.23 33.71 -4.67
CA MET A 1 7.01 32.67 -3.96
C MET A 1 6.16 32.15 -2.80
N PRO A 2 6.13 30.84 -2.54
CA PRO A 2 5.44 30.26 -1.40
C PRO A 2 5.99 30.87 -0.11
N ASN A 3 5.11 31.24 0.82
CA ASN A 3 5.58 31.72 2.12
C ASN A 3 5.91 30.54 3.05
N ILE A 4 6.65 30.82 4.13
CA ILE A 4 7.12 29.79 5.08
C ILE A 4 5.96 29.01 5.71
N ASP A 5 4.84 29.67 5.98
CA ASP A 5 3.69 29.04 6.63
C ASP A 5 2.97 28.06 5.71
N GLN A 6 2.89 28.34 4.40
CA GLN A 6 2.39 27.39 3.41
C GLN A 6 3.26 26.14 3.33
N VAL A 7 4.59 26.31 3.36
CA VAL A 7 5.54 25.18 3.34
C VAL A 7 5.40 24.34 4.60
N LYS A 8 5.30 24.97 5.79
CA LYS A 8 5.08 24.27 7.07
C LYS A 8 3.78 23.49 7.05
N ARG A 9 2.68 24.13 6.68
CA ARG A 9 1.36 23.49 6.61
C ARG A 9 1.35 22.32 5.63
N LEU A 10 1.92 22.48 4.44
CA LEU A 10 1.99 21.39 3.46
C LEU A 10 2.81 20.21 4.00
N ARG A 11 3.91 20.49 4.70
CA ARG A 11 4.73 19.45 5.35
C ARG A 11 3.98 18.76 6.49
N GLU A 12 3.23 19.48 7.30
CA GLU A 12 2.41 18.88 8.37
C GLU A 12 1.34 17.94 7.80
N GLU A 13 0.73 18.30 6.67
CA GLU A 13 -0.33 17.50 6.05
C GLU A 13 0.19 16.31 5.22
N THR A 14 1.43 16.39 4.70
CA THR A 14 1.97 15.37 3.76
C THR A 14 3.18 14.62 4.30
N GLU A 15 3.78 15.10 5.37
CA GLU A 15 5.05 14.62 5.94
C GLU A 15 6.24 14.58 4.96
N ALA A 16 6.10 15.18 3.78
CA ALA A 16 7.12 15.20 2.75
C ALA A 16 8.33 16.09 3.14
N PRO A 17 9.52 15.86 2.55
CA PRO A 17 10.68 16.71 2.78
C PRO A 17 10.41 18.19 2.47
N VAL A 18 10.93 19.09 3.30
CA VAL A 18 10.71 20.56 3.20
C VAL A 18 11.01 21.09 1.79
N ASN A 19 12.11 20.62 1.18
CA ASN A 19 12.52 21.06 -0.15
C ASN A 19 11.53 20.63 -1.24
N GLU A 20 10.93 19.45 -1.10
CA GLU A 20 9.94 18.97 -2.06
C GLU A 20 8.61 19.69 -1.88
N CYS A 21 8.23 20.01 -0.63
CA CYS A 21 7.07 20.89 -0.36
C CYS A 21 7.26 22.27 -1.01
N LEU A 22 8.45 22.85 -0.92
CA LEU A 22 8.77 24.14 -1.55
C LEU A 22 8.68 24.06 -3.07
N LYS A 23 9.23 23.00 -3.70
CA LYS A 23 9.13 22.79 -5.15
C LYS A 23 7.68 22.62 -5.60
N ALA A 24 6.92 21.78 -4.90
CA ALA A 24 5.52 21.51 -5.20
C ALA A 24 4.67 22.78 -5.10
N LEU A 25 4.88 23.61 -4.07
CA LEU A 25 4.18 24.89 -3.96
C LEU A 25 4.58 25.89 -5.04
N ASN A 26 5.84 25.89 -5.48
CA ASN A 26 6.26 26.72 -6.60
C ASN A 26 5.58 26.29 -7.91
N GLU A 27 5.56 24.99 -8.21
CA GLU A 27 4.89 24.43 -9.39
C GLU A 27 3.39 24.68 -9.38
N ALA A 28 2.76 24.49 -8.22
CA ALA A 28 1.34 24.74 -7.99
C ALA A 28 0.97 26.22 -7.86
N ARG A 29 1.94 27.14 -7.96
CA ARG A 29 1.76 28.60 -7.78
C ARG A 29 1.07 28.96 -6.45
N GLY A 30 1.38 28.21 -5.39
CA GLY A 30 0.83 28.39 -4.05
C GLY A 30 -0.53 27.72 -3.79
N ASP A 31 -1.10 27.01 -4.76
CA ASP A 31 -2.31 26.21 -4.58
C ASP A 31 -1.99 24.94 -3.77
N MET A 32 -2.60 24.81 -2.59
CA MET A 32 -2.31 23.73 -1.64
C MET A 32 -2.76 22.36 -2.16
N GLU A 33 -3.94 22.26 -2.78
CA GLU A 33 -4.46 20.99 -3.26
C GLU A 33 -3.68 20.49 -4.47
N LYS A 34 -3.33 21.41 -5.39
CA LYS A 34 -2.42 21.07 -6.49
C LYS A 34 -1.02 20.69 -5.98
N ALA A 35 -0.51 21.37 -4.95
CA ALA A 35 0.80 21.02 -4.38
C ALA A 35 0.80 19.60 -3.77
N LYS A 36 -0.29 19.19 -3.09
CA LYS A 36 -0.45 17.80 -2.62
C LYS A 36 -0.46 16.81 -3.78
N GLU A 37 -1.15 17.13 -4.87
CA GLU A 37 -1.17 16.27 -6.06
C GLU A 37 0.24 16.13 -6.68
N VAL A 38 1.00 17.23 -6.76
CA VAL A 38 2.39 17.24 -7.23
C VAL A 38 3.26 16.36 -6.33
N LEU A 39 3.16 16.51 -5.00
CA LEU A 39 3.89 15.66 -4.05
C LEU A 39 3.53 14.19 -4.18
N ARG A 40 2.25 13.86 -4.37
CA ARG A 40 1.81 12.48 -4.58
C ARG A 40 2.42 11.87 -5.83
N LYS A 41 2.40 12.59 -6.96
CA LYS A 41 3.02 12.15 -8.22
C LYS A 41 4.55 12.01 -8.09
N TRP A 42 5.19 12.94 -7.39
CA TRP A 42 6.61 12.89 -7.10
C TRP A 42 6.96 11.66 -6.26
N GLY A 43 6.21 11.39 -5.19
CA GLY A 43 6.39 10.22 -4.33
C GLY A 43 6.24 8.90 -5.09
N GLN A 44 5.23 8.79 -5.95
CA GLN A 44 5.06 7.64 -6.86
C GLN A 44 6.26 7.46 -7.79
N THR A 45 6.77 8.56 -8.35
CA THR A 45 7.95 8.52 -9.22
C THR A 45 9.21 8.10 -8.46
N LEU A 46 9.37 8.59 -7.22
CA LEU A 46 10.49 8.22 -6.37
C LEU A 46 10.43 6.74 -5.98
N ALA A 47 9.25 6.26 -5.56
CA ALA A 47 9.05 4.86 -5.22
C ALA A 47 9.34 3.95 -6.42
N ALA A 48 8.84 4.28 -7.61
CA ALA A 48 9.13 3.53 -8.83
C ALA A 48 10.64 3.45 -9.14
N LYS A 49 11.39 4.56 -8.95
CA LYS A 49 12.86 4.57 -9.11
C LYS A 49 13.61 3.75 -8.07
N LYS A 50 12.95 3.43 -6.95
CA LYS A 50 13.56 2.72 -5.82
C LYS A 50 13.24 1.23 -5.80
N VAL A 51 12.24 0.76 -6.54
CA VAL A 51 11.82 -0.65 -6.57
C VAL A 51 12.99 -1.61 -6.82
N GLU A 52 13.92 -1.25 -7.71
CA GLU A 52 15.08 -2.08 -8.06
C GLU A 52 16.19 -2.05 -7.01
N ARG A 53 16.13 -1.15 -6.02
CA ARG A 53 17.14 -1.07 -4.97
C ARG A 53 16.99 -2.23 -4.01
N GLU A 54 18.13 -2.81 -3.67
CA GLU A 54 18.20 -3.95 -2.77
C GLU A 54 17.82 -3.54 -1.34
N VAL A 55 16.96 -4.34 -0.70
CA VAL A 55 16.49 -4.13 0.68
C VAL A 55 16.97 -5.27 1.57
N LYS A 56 18.17 -5.08 2.16
CA LYS A 56 18.83 -6.08 3.02
C LYS A 56 18.54 -5.90 4.50
N GLU A 57 18.11 -4.70 4.90
CA GLU A 57 17.78 -4.36 6.28
C GLU A 57 16.27 -4.33 6.49
N GLY A 58 15.82 -4.22 7.74
CA GLY A 58 14.41 -4.21 8.07
C GLY A 58 14.12 -4.71 9.47
N ILE A 59 12.84 -4.99 9.73
CA ILE A 59 12.38 -5.53 11.01
C ILE A 59 11.31 -6.59 10.80
N VAL A 60 11.14 -7.41 11.83
CA VAL A 60 9.95 -8.22 12.01
C VAL A 60 9.13 -7.57 13.11
N ASP A 61 7.90 -7.16 12.78
CA ASP A 61 6.96 -6.64 13.76
C ASP A 61 5.87 -7.68 14.06
N VAL A 62 5.34 -7.63 15.28
CA VAL A 62 4.34 -8.57 15.76
C VAL A 62 3.21 -7.81 16.43
N TYR A 63 1.98 -8.12 16.02
CA TYR A 63 0.78 -7.64 16.66
C TYR A 63 -0.02 -8.80 17.26
N LEU A 64 -0.35 -8.68 18.54
CA LEU A 64 -1.31 -9.56 19.22
C LEU A 64 -2.52 -8.72 19.62
N HIS A 65 -3.69 -9.08 19.08
CA HIS A 65 -4.92 -8.39 19.43
C HIS A 65 -5.26 -8.59 20.92
N PRO A 66 -5.80 -7.58 21.67
CA PRO A 66 -5.92 -7.65 23.13
C PRO A 66 -6.70 -8.86 23.67
N ASN A 67 -7.67 -9.38 22.92
CA ASN A 67 -8.43 -10.58 23.30
C ASN A 67 -7.68 -11.91 23.05
N LYS A 68 -6.45 -11.84 22.53
CA LYS A 68 -5.56 -12.97 22.20
C LYS A 68 -6.12 -13.95 21.16
N LYS A 69 -7.13 -13.54 20.37
CA LYS A 69 -7.73 -14.38 19.32
C LYS A 69 -7.14 -14.15 17.93
N VAL A 70 -6.41 -13.05 17.70
CA VAL A 70 -5.77 -12.73 16.42
C VAL A 70 -4.33 -12.31 16.67
N GLY A 71 -3.40 -12.89 15.91
CA GLY A 71 -1.98 -12.54 15.92
C GLY A 71 -1.45 -12.35 14.51
N VAL A 72 -0.54 -11.41 14.32
CA VAL A 72 0.12 -11.09 13.05
C VAL A 72 1.62 -11.01 13.28
N ILE A 73 2.38 -11.57 12.35
CA ILE A 73 3.82 -11.34 12.19
C ILE A 73 4.07 -10.79 10.79
N LEU A 74 4.85 -9.73 10.67
CA LEU A 74 5.13 -9.03 9.43
C LEU A 74 6.64 -8.85 9.27
N GLU A 75 7.17 -9.16 8.09
CA GLU A 75 8.54 -8.83 7.70
C GLU A 75 8.51 -7.60 6.77
N LEU A 76 9.03 -6.47 7.26
CA LEU A 76 9.15 -5.22 6.52
C LEU A 76 10.62 -4.87 6.30
N ARG A 77 11.02 -4.64 5.05
CA ARG A 77 12.41 -4.40 4.66
C ARG A 77 12.64 -2.99 4.13
N CYS A 78 13.87 -2.50 4.31
CA CYS A 78 14.38 -1.22 3.81
C CYS A 78 15.85 -1.32 3.35
N GLU A 79 16.42 -0.21 2.87
CA GLU A 79 17.80 -0.18 2.35
C GLU A 79 18.83 -0.18 3.50
N SER A 80 18.57 0.55 4.60
CA SER A 80 19.53 0.72 5.71
C SER A 80 18.98 0.43 7.10
N ASP A 81 19.89 0.16 8.05
CA ASP A 81 19.55 -0.08 9.46
C ASP A 81 19.14 1.21 10.18
N PHE A 82 19.61 2.37 9.70
CA PHE A 82 19.19 3.69 10.19
C PHE A 82 17.69 3.91 9.98
N VAL A 83 17.18 3.61 8.79
CA VAL A 83 15.73 3.69 8.53
C VAL A 83 14.98 2.60 9.29
N ALA A 84 15.51 1.38 9.35
CA ALA A 84 14.90 0.28 10.10
C ALA A 84 14.65 0.64 11.58
N LYS A 85 15.56 1.42 12.20
CA LYS A 85 15.47 1.85 13.60
C LYS A 85 14.66 3.14 13.83
N SER A 86 14.22 3.80 12.76
CA SER A 86 13.47 5.07 12.87
C SER A 86 12.03 4.86 13.37
N ASP A 87 11.53 5.80 14.18
CA ASP A 87 10.16 5.74 14.71
C ASP A 87 9.10 5.65 13.61
N ASP A 88 9.32 6.32 12.49
CA ASP A 88 8.43 6.28 11.33
C ASP A 88 8.35 4.88 10.71
N PHE A 89 9.48 4.20 10.54
CA PHE A 89 9.50 2.84 9.99
C PHE A 89 8.86 1.83 10.94
N GLN A 90 9.16 1.94 12.24
CA GLN A 90 8.54 1.12 13.29
C GLN A 90 7.02 1.31 13.32
N LYS A 91 6.56 2.57 13.24
CA LYS A 91 5.14 2.91 13.16
C LYS A 91 4.49 2.29 11.92
N LEU A 92 5.10 2.44 10.74
CA LEU A 92 4.59 1.85 9.51
C LEU A 92 4.42 0.33 9.64
N ALA A 93 5.43 -0.38 10.15
CA ALA A 93 5.33 -1.83 10.35
C ALA A 93 4.15 -2.20 11.26
N HIS A 94 3.96 -1.45 12.35
CA HIS A 94 2.83 -1.66 13.26
C HIS A 94 1.48 -1.37 12.61
N GLU A 95 1.36 -0.29 11.84
CA GLU A 95 0.14 0.03 11.09
C GLU A 95 -0.22 -1.08 10.08
N LEU A 96 0.78 -1.64 9.41
CA LEU A 96 0.59 -2.77 8.49
C LEU A 96 0.17 -4.04 9.24
N CYS A 97 0.71 -4.31 10.43
CA CYS A 97 0.24 -5.40 11.28
C CYS A 97 -1.25 -5.24 11.65
N LEU A 98 -1.67 -4.02 12.02
CA LEU A 98 -3.08 -3.71 12.32
C LEU A 98 -3.97 -3.91 11.09
N GLN A 99 -3.53 -3.43 9.93
CA GLN A 99 -4.21 -3.64 8.65
C GLN A 99 -4.41 -5.13 8.38
N ILE A 100 -3.35 -5.94 8.47
CA ILE A 100 -3.41 -7.38 8.20
C ILE A 100 -4.35 -8.07 9.20
N ALA A 101 -4.28 -7.71 10.48
CA ALA A 101 -5.12 -8.29 11.53
C ALA A 101 -6.62 -8.10 11.22
N ALA A 102 -7.00 -6.90 10.77
CA ALA A 102 -8.36 -6.52 10.46
C ALA A 102 -8.84 -7.02 9.09
N ALA A 103 -8.06 -6.79 8.04
CA ALA A 103 -8.48 -7.02 6.65
C ALA A 103 -8.20 -8.44 6.14
N ASN A 104 -7.42 -9.25 6.88
CA ASN A 104 -7.12 -10.65 6.56
C ASN A 104 -6.69 -10.90 5.08
N PRO A 105 -5.75 -10.10 4.51
CA PRO A 105 -5.21 -10.41 3.18
C PRO A 105 -4.56 -11.80 3.18
N GLN A 106 -4.57 -12.45 2.01
CA GLN A 106 -3.95 -13.75 1.78
C GLN A 106 -2.58 -13.62 1.13
N PHE A 107 -2.35 -12.53 0.39
CA PHE A 107 -1.14 -12.27 -0.37
C PHE A 107 -0.64 -10.85 -0.11
N VAL A 108 0.64 -10.59 -0.37
CA VAL A 108 1.17 -9.22 -0.34
C VAL A 108 0.65 -8.45 -1.57
N SER A 109 0.91 -8.98 -2.76
CA SER A 109 0.53 -8.38 -4.06
C SER A 109 -0.04 -9.42 -5.02
N GLU A 110 -0.44 -9.01 -6.22
CA GLU A 110 -0.95 -9.91 -7.26
C GLU A 110 0.11 -10.90 -7.77
N GLU A 111 1.38 -10.51 -7.79
CA GLU A 111 2.51 -11.36 -8.18
C GLU A 111 2.72 -12.52 -7.22
N ASN A 112 2.19 -12.41 -5.99
CA ASN A 112 2.28 -13.45 -4.97
C ASN A 112 1.09 -14.42 -5.01
N ILE A 113 0.11 -14.21 -5.90
CA ILE A 113 -1.01 -15.12 -6.09
C ILE A 113 -0.51 -16.32 -6.92
N PRO A 114 -0.62 -17.56 -6.42
CA PRO A 114 -0.28 -18.73 -7.22
C PRO A 114 -1.14 -18.79 -8.49
N PRO A 115 -0.54 -19.04 -9.68
CA PRO A 115 -1.28 -19.06 -10.95
C PRO A 115 -2.53 -19.96 -10.91
N GLU A 116 -2.42 -21.12 -10.27
CA GLU A 116 -3.51 -22.08 -10.11
C GLU A 116 -4.68 -21.53 -9.30
N THR A 117 -4.43 -20.63 -8.34
CA THR A 117 -5.47 -19.96 -7.56
C THR A 117 -6.25 -19.01 -8.45
N LEU A 118 -5.54 -18.20 -9.24
CA LEU A 118 -6.16 -17.21 -10.13
C LEU A 118 -6.96 -17.88 -11.25
N GLU A 119 -6.44 -18.96 -11.83
CA GLU A 119 -7.13 -19.76 -12.84
C GLU A 119 -8.40 -20.43 -12.28
N LYS A 120 -8.32 -20.98 -11.07
CA LYS A 120 -9.47 -21.57 -10.38
C LYS A 120 -10.58 -20.53 -10.17
N GLU A 121 -10.24 -19.36 -9.64
CA GLU A 121 -11.20 -18.26 -9.44
C GLU A 121 -11.82 -17.81 -10.78
N ARG A 122 -10.99 -17.65 -11.82
CA ARG A 122 -11.46 -17.30 -13.17
C ARG A 122 -12.48 -18.32 -13.70
N ARG A 123 -12.21 -19.62 -13.54
CA ARG A 123 -13.11 -20.70 -13.96
C ARG A 123 -14.45 -20.64 -13.22
N ILE A 124 -14.42 -20.45 -11.90
CA ILE A 124 -15.63 -20.32 -11.07
C ILE A 124 -16.50 -19.17 -11.58
N TYR A 125 -15.92 -17.99 -11.84
CA TYR A 125 -16.69 -16.86 -12.36
C TYR A 125 -17.20 -17.11 -13.79
N LEU A 126 -16.41 -17.73 -14.67
CA LEU A 126 -16.86 -18.09 -16.02
C LEU A 126 -18.06 -19.04 -15.98
N GLU A 127 -18.02 -20.08 -15.16
CA GLU A 127 -19.13 -21.02 -14.96
C GLU A 127 -20.37 -20.33 -14.39
N GLN A 128 -20.18 -19.41 -13.43
CA GLN A 128 -21.27 -18.65 -12.84
C GLN A 128 -22.02 -17.78 -13.86
N PHE A 129 -21.33 -17.24 -14.87
CA PHE A 129 -21.91 -16.30 -15.83
C PHE A 129 -22.18 -16.90 -17.22
N SER A 130 -21.72 -18.11 -17.51
CA SER A 130 -22.00 -18.77 -18.80
C SER A 130 -23.46 -19.20 -18.94
N THR A 131 -24.17 -19.43 -17.83
CA THR A 131 -25.62 -19.70 -17.81
C THR A 131 -26.48 -18.43 -17.86
N SER A 132 -25.87 -17.23 -17.86
CA SER A 132 -26.58 -15.96 -17.76
C SER A 132 -27.17 -15.42 -19.08
N GLY A 133 -26.97 -16.14 -20.19
CA GLY A 133 -27.48 -15.75 -21.52
C GLY A 133 -26.82 -14.51 -22.15
N LYS A 134 -25.75 -13.98 -21.53
CA LYS A 134 -25.03 -12.79 -22.01
C LYS A 134 -24.01 -13.14 -23.11
N PRO A 135 -23.68 -12.21 -24.02
CA PRO A 135 -22.63 -12.41 -25.01
C PRO A 135 -21.25 -12.65 -24.37
N GLU A 136 -20.41 -13.47 -25.01
CA GLU A 136 -19.07 -13.84 -24.50
C GLU A 136 -18.18 -12.63 -24.14
N PRO A 137 -18.11 -11.54 -24.94
CA PRO A 137 -17.31 -10.37 -24.58
C PRO A 137 -17.77 -9.71 -23.29
N VAL A 138 -19.08 -9.71 -23.02
CA VAL A 138 -19.67 -9.15 -21.80
C VAL A 138 -19.30 -10.03 -20.60
N ILE A 139 -19.34 -11.35 -20.75
CA ILE A 139 -18.95 -12.29 -19.70
C ILE A 139 -17.47 -12.11 -19.35
N LYS A 140 -16.57 -12.00 -20.34
CA LYS A 140 -15.14 -11.75 -20.10
C LYS A 140 -14.91 -10.48 -19.30
N GLY A 141 -15.58 -9.38 -19.65
CA GLY A 141 -15.49 -8.12 -18.90
C GLY A 141 -15.97 -8.24 -17.44
N ILE A 142 -17.06 -8.99 -17.20
CA ILE A 142 -17.56 -9.24 -15.84
C ILE A 142 -16.54 -10.04 -15.02
N VAL A 143 -15.98 -11.11 -15.60
CA VAL A 143 -14.99 -11.96 -14.94
C VAL A 143 -13.73 -11.16 -14.61
N GLU A 144 -13.26 -10.32 -15.52
CA GLU A 144 -12.13 -9.41 -15.27
C GLU A 144 -12.39 -8.49 -14.07
N GLY A 145 -13.59 -7.88 -14.00
CA GLY A 145 -13.98 -7.06 -12.86
C GLY A 145 -14.03 -7.83 -11.54
N LYS A 146 -14.51 -9.08 -11.56
CA LYS A 146 -14.52 -9.97 -10.39
C LYS A 146 -13.12 -10.33 -9.93
N LEU A 147 -12.21 -10.61 -10.85
CA LEU A 147 -10.80 -10.89 -10.53
C LEU A 147 -10.10 -9.67 -9.93
N LYS A 148 -10.34 -8.46 -10.47
CA LYS A 148 -9.83 -7.22 -9.86
C LYS A 148 -10.35 -7.03 -8.44
N LYS A 149 -11.63 -7.30 -8.21
CA LYS A 149 -12.21 -7.26 -6.85
C LYS A 149 -11.56 -8.30 -5.94
N TYR A 150 -11.36 -9.53 -6.43
CA TYR A 150 -10.65 -10.58 -5.68
C TYR A 150 -9.24 -10.13 -5.28
N GLN A 151 -8.48 -9.53 -6.20
CA GLN A 151 -7.16 -8.98 -5.90
C GLN A 151 -7.24 -7.86 -4.83
N ALA A 152 -8.19 -6.93 -4.95
CA ALA A 152 -8.37 -5.85 -3.99
C ALA A 152 -8.73 -6.36 -2.58
N GLU A 153 -9.43 -7.48 -2.47
CA GLU A 153 -9.81 -8.08 -1.18
C GLU A 153 -8.69 -8.96 -0.59
N ASN A 154 -7.92 -9.67 -1.43
CA ASN A 154 -6.98 -10.69 -0.98
C ASN A 154 -5.51 -10.26 -0.97
N CYS A 155 -5.14 -9.17 -1.64
CA CYS A 155 -3.77 -8.67 -1.66
C CYS A 155 -3.64 -7.42 -0.79
N LEU A 156 -2.78 -7.48 0.22
CA LEU A 156 -2.53 -6.39 1.16
C LEU A 156 -2.34 -5.04 0.46
N LEU A 157 -1.50 -4.97 -0.57
CA LEU A 157 -1.14 -3.72 -1.23
C LEU A 157 -2.32 -3.02 -1.94
N PHE A 158 -3.35 -3.76 -2.33
CA PHE A 158 -4.53 -3.22 -3.02
C PHE A 158 -5.69 -2.90 -2.08
N GLN A 159 -5.60 -3.31 -0.81
CA GLN A 159 -6.65 -3.03 0.16
C GLN A 159 -6.68 -1.54 0.49
N PRO A 160 -7.88 -0.97 0.70
CA PRO A 160 -8.03 0.30 1.39
C PRO A 160 -7.37 0.22 2.77
N TRP A 161 -6.71 1.30 3.18
CA TRP A 161 -6.10 1.38 4.50
C TRP A 161 -7.19 1.60 5.55
N ILE A 162 -7.19 0.78 6.61
CA ILE A 162 -8.23 0.80 7.65
C ILE A 162 -8.41 2.14 8.38
N LYS A 163 -7.42 3.04 8.31
CA LYS A 163 -7.50 4.39 8.92
C LYS A 163 -7.89 5.48 7.93
N ASP A 164 -7.80 5.22 6.63
CA ASP A 164 -8.22 6.13 5.57
C ASP A 164 -8.56 5.32 4.31
N GLU A 165 -9.85 5.06 4.11
CA GLU A 165 -10.34 4.25 2.98
C GLU A 165 -10.13 4.92 1.61
N ASN A 166 -9.74 6.20 1.57
CA ASN A 166 -9.41 6.90 0.32
C ASN A 166 -8.01 6.55 -0.20
N LYS A 167 -7.21 5.85 0.60
CA LYS A 167 -5.84 5.44 0.26
C LYS A 167 -5.71 3.94 0.33
N THR A 168 -4.96 3.37 -0.59
CA THR A 168 -4.56 1.96 -0.50
C THR A 168 -3.33 1.80 0.40
N VAL A 169 -3.08 0.58 0.85
CA VAL A 169 -1.83 0.25 1.56
C VAL A 169 -0.60 0.52 0.68
N ARG A 170 -0.69 0.35 -0.64
CA ARG A 170 0.37 0.75 -1.58
C ARG A 170 0.63 2.26 -1.57
N ASP A 171 -0.42 3.08 -1.50
CA ASP A 171 -0.27 4.53 -1.39
C ASP A 171 0.42 4.90 -0.08
N LEU A 172 0.02 4.28 1.03
CA LEU A 172 0.68 4.45 2.32
C LEU A 172 2.18 4.10 2.26
N LEU A 173 2.54 2.94 1.68
CA LEU A 173 3.95 2.57 1.49
C LEU A 173 4.70 3.60 0.63
N THR A 174 4.06 4.09 -0.43
CA THR A 174 4.64 5.10 -1.32
C THR A 174 4.89 6.42 -0.60
N GLU A 175 3.97 6.85 0.27
CA GLU A 175 4.13 8.03 1.12
C GLU A 175 5.33 7.87 2.07
N TYR A 176 5.50 6.70 2.69
CA TYR A 176 6.65 6.44 3.56
C TYR A 176 7.97 6.33 2.79
N ILE A 177 7.97 5.76 1.58
CA ILE A 177 9.15 5.76 0.69
C ILE A 177 9.53 7.19 0.31
N ALA A 178 8.54 8.04 0.03
CA ALA A 178 8.74 9.45 -0.28
C ALA A 178 9.29 10.23 0.92
N LYS A 179 8.76 9.95 2.12
CA LYS A 179 9.19 10.57 3.39
C LYS A 179 10.61 10.15 3.78
N LEU A 180 10.89 8.86 3.79
CA LEU A 180 12.13 8.27 4.31
C LEU A 180 13.23 8.22 3.25
N GLY A 181 12.87 8.31 1.96
CA GLY A 181 13.85 8.31 0.89
C GLY A 181 14.55 6.97 0.70
N GLU A 182 13.93 5.86 1.09
CA GLU A 182 14.41 4.48 0.89
C GLU A 182 13.33 3.59 0.29
N ASN A 183 13.75 2.56 -0.45
CA ASN A 183 12.85 1.47 -0.87
C ASN A 183 12.32 0.77 0.38
N ILE A 184 11.01 0.53 0.43
CA ILE A 184 10.36 -0.18 1.54
C ILE A 184 9.50 -1.29 0.95
N VAL A 185 9.75 -2.52 1.40
CA VAL A 185 9.12 -3.71 0.84
C VAL A 185 8.53 -4.57 1.93
N VAL A 186 7.25 -4.90 1.80
CA VAL A 186 6.64 -5.98 2.58
C VAL A 186 7.11 -7.30 2.00
N ARG A 187 7.97 -8.02 2.73
CA ARG A 187 8.51 -9.30 2.25
C ARG A 187 7.49 -10.42 2.39
N GLY A 188 6.72 -10.40 3.47
CA GLY A 188 5.70 -11.39 3.76
C GLY A 188 5.09 -11.17 5.15
N PHE A 189 3.99 -11.86 5.41
CA PHE A 189 3.33 -11.85 6.71
C PHE A 189 2.69 -13.21 6.98
N SER A 190 2.38 -13.45 8.26
CA SER A 190 1.50 -14.54 8.68
C SER A 190 0.48 -14.01 9.67
N ARG A 191 -0.77 -14.44 9.50
CA ARG A 191 -1.89 -14.08 10.36
C ARG A 191 -2.52 -15.36 10.90
N LEU A 192 -2.64 -15.43 12.22
CA LEU A 192 -3.34 -16.50 12.91
C LEU A 192 -4.59 -15.94 13.57
N SER A 193 -5.68 -16.69 13.51
CA SER A 193 -6.90 -16.35 14.24
C SER A 193 -7.63 -17.59 14.72
N ILE A 194 -8.12 -17.54 15.95
CA ILE A 194 -9.04 -18.56 16.50
C ILE A 194 -10.46 -18.15 16.10
N ARG A 195 -11.18 -19.07 15.44
CA ARG A 195 -12.60 -18.92 15.11
C ARG A 195 -13.47 -19.21 16.33
#